data_AF-A0A3M1GMA6-F1
#
_entry.id   AF-A0A3M1GMA6-F1
#
_cell.length_a   1.000
_cell.length_b   1.000
_cell.length_c   1.000
_cell.angle_alpha   90.00
_cell.angle_beta   90.00
_cell.angle_gamma   90.00
#
_symmetry.space_group_name_H-M   'P 1'
#
loop_
_entity.id
_entity.type
_entity.pdbx_description
1 polymer ?
#
loop_
_entity_poly.entity_id
_entity_poly.type
_entity_poly.pdbx_seq_one_letter_code
_entity_poly.pdbx_strand_id
1 'polypeptide(L)'
;EQGYAALSEKAMRALLPRLEQGERYATARQAVYGDRHAAGPGKALLPPALEVFPSLRNPVVLRSLTQLRKVVNALIRRYGTPERVHVELARDMKRSREQRTRIAASQRERRKRREEVAEKIRNELGFDRVRSADIEKVLLAEECRWHCPYTGRSISMKALLGKNPQFDIEHIVPFSRCLDNSFVNKTLCYHEENRNRKRNKTPYEAYGKDEQQWNEILQRVRSFAGDRRTVHEKLRRFQLKGKDLEKFVEDFQAHQLQDTRYASRLAADYLGVLFGGRVDEDRQLRVQVRTGQLTGHVRRALGLNRLLNDRNSNIKSRDDHRHHAIDALVIALADQAMVQRLARAAEAAPSERRSLFADLEEPWPDFGTEVAERVAAIVVSHAVRRKVSGPLHKETLYSRPIQRRLKGGKVEEVRRVRRELSTLKASEVERIADPVVRRRVKERLRELGGGDPARLFGDSKNLPWLEARDGRRIPIRKVRIDVGDKPVEIARHRRRRHVVPGNNHHMEVWEETRGGKTVWRWEVVTMLEAYRRVRAGEPVVRRDRGPGTRFLFSLGQGDCLRLTSPERGSELFVVKNISPRQIEIGFLFDARPATVIRRIRDRITISSTGRLQRCRAQKVQVAPNGDVVTAHD
;
A
#
# COMPACT_ATOMS: atom_id res chain seq x y z
N GLU A 1 27.59 10.84 0.25
CA GLU A 1 27.03 11.51 -0.95
C GLU A 1 27.56 12.93 -0.97
N GLN A 2 27.81 13.51 -2.15
CA GLN A 2 27.98 14.97 -2.22
C GLN A 2 26.59 15.56 -1.96
N GLY A 3 26.40 16.16 -0.79
CA GLY A 3 25.19 16.91 -0.51
C GLY A 3 25.22 18.22 -1.28
N TYR A 4 24.05 18.69 -1.70
CA TYR A 4 23.89 20.05 -2.20
C TYR A 4 23.49 20.96 -1.05
N ALA A 5 24.01 22.19 -1.01
CA ALA A 5 23.52 23.21 -0.09
C ALA A 5 22.06 23.55 -0.41
N ALA A 6 21.27 23.90 0.60
CA ALA A 6 19.86 24.26 0.44
C ALA A 6 19.65 25.61 -0.28
N LEU A 7 20.72 26.40 -0.43
CA LEU A 7 20.73 27.69 -1.10
C LEU A 7 21.51 27.57 -2.41
N SER A 8 21.04 28.25 -3.44
CA SER A 8 21.80 28.42 -4.68
C SER A 8 23.04 29.29 -4.41
N GLU A 9 24.06 29.16 -5.24
CA GLU A 9 25.26 30.00 -5.16
C GLU A 9 24.90 31.50 -5.23
N LYS A 10 23.99 31.87 -6.14
CA LYS A 10 23.46 33.23 -6.22
C LYS A 10 22.86 33.68 -4.89
N ALA A 11 22.10 32.81 -4.24
CA ALA A 11 21.49 33.14 -2.96
C ALA A 11 22.51 33.29 -1.84
N MET A 12 23.54 32.43 -1.81
CA MET A 12 24.63 32.52 -0.85
C MET A 12 25.43 33.80 -1.04
N ARG A 13 25.82 34.15 -2.28
CA ARG A 13 26.55 35.40 -2.57
C ARG A 13 25.81 36.66 -2.13
N ALA A 14 24.48 36.69 -2.26
CA ALA A 14 23.68 37.82 -1.82
C ALA A 14 23.52 37.92 -0.29
N LEU A 15 23.59 36.79 0.42
CA LEU A 15 23.43 36.75 1.88
C LEU A 15 24.76 36.89 2.65
N LEU A 16 25.86 36.40 2.06
CA LEU A 16 27.17 36.35 2.69
C LEU A 16 27.64 37.69 3.26
N PRO A 17 27.56 38.83 2.54
CA PRO A 17 28.03 40.11 3.07
C PRO A 17 27.37 40.52 4.39
N ARG A 18 26.06 40.24 4.53
CA ARG A 18 25.31 40.51 5.77
C ARG A 18 25.63 39.52 6.89
N LEU A 19 25.81 38.25 6.53
CA LEU A 19 26.22 37.22 7.49
C LEU A 19 27.63 37.47 8.04
N GLU A 20 28.56 37.96 7.21
CA GLU A 20 29.92 38.34 7.60
C GLU A 20 29.95 39.54 8.56
N GLN A 21 28.96 40.43 8.46
CA GLN A 21 28.73 41.53 9.41
C GLN A 21 28.10 41.06 10.74
N GLY A 22 27.89 39.75 10.91
CA GLY A 22 27.30 39.16 12.12
C GLY A 22 25.77 39.18 12.16
N GLU A 23 25.09 39.56 11.07
CA GLU A 23 23.63 39.48 11.02
C GLU A 23 23.16 38.01 11.13
N ARG A 24 22.09 37.78 11.89
CA ARG A 24 21.45 36.46 11.94
C ARG A 24 20.88 36.11 10.56
N TYR A 25 21.00 34.86 10.15
CA TYR A 25 20.52 34.37 8.85
C TYR A 25 19.06 34.73 8.52
N ALA A 26 18.16 34.68 9.51
CA ALA A 26 16.76 35.07 9.29
C ALA A 26 16.62 36.55 8.91
N THR A 27 17.37 37.43 9.58
CA THR A 27 17.41 38.88 9.36
C THR A 27 18.03 39.20 8.01
N ALA A 28 19.22 38.66 7.73
CA ALA A 28 19.90 38.83 6.45
C ALA A 28 19.03 38.39 5.28
N ARG A 29 18.33 37.25 5.44
CA ARG A 29 17.40 36.75 4.42
C ARG A 29 16.21 37.67 4.20
N GLN A 30 15.60 38.16 5.28
CA GLN A 30 14.47 39.08 5.19
C GLN A 30 14.86 40.41 4.53
N ALA A 31 16.05 40.90 4.81
CA ALA A 31 16.53 42.15 4.24
C ALA A 31 16.91 42.04 2.75
N VAL A 32 17.39 40.88 2.30
CA VAL A 32 17.79 40.66 0.89
C VAL A 32 16.60 40.25 0.01
N TYR A 33 15.69 39.43 0.52
CA TYR A 33 14.60 38.83 -0.27
C TYR A 33 13.20 39.27 0.16
N GLY A 34 13.09 40.17 1.13
CA GLY A 34 11.82 40.47 1.79
C GLY A 34 11.31 39.31 2.65
N ASP A 35 10.11 39.44 3.18
CA ASP A 35 9.46 38.32 3.83
C ASP A 35 8.93 37.35 2.76
N ARG A 36 9.41 36.11 2.79
CA ARG A 36 8.90 35.03 1.92
C ARG A 36 7.42 34.71 2.21
N HIS A 37 6.88 35.25 3.30
CA HIS A 37 5.48 35.17 3.71
C HIS A 37 4.68 36.42 3.34
N ALA A 38 5.25 37.40 2.62
CA ALA A 38 4.47 38.48 2.03
C ALA A 38 3.41 37.84 1.14
N ALA A 39 2.14 38.01 1.50
CA ALA A 39 1.03 37.45 0.76
C ALA A 39 1.04 38.04 -0.65
N GLY A 40 1.04 37.18 -1.66
CA GLY A 40 0.65 37.61 -3.01
C GLY A 40 -0.87 37.71 -3.12
N PRO A 41 -1.43 38.09 -4.29
CA PRO A 41 -2.87 38.02 -4.47
C PRO A 41 -3.34 36.55 -4.36
N GLY A 42 -4.34 36.32 -3.52
CA GLY A 42 -4.96 35.00 -3.34
C GLY A 42 -5.56 34.49 -4.65
N LYS A 43 -5.60 33.16 -4.82
CA LYS A 43 -6.25 32.53 -5.99
C LYS A 43 -7.67 32.12 -5.68
N ALA A 44 -8.60 32.39 -6.60
CA ALA A 44 -10.00 31.96 -6.49
C ALA A 44 -10.16 30.43 -6.37
N LEU A 45 -9.27 29.65 -7.00
CA LEU A 45 -9.24 28.19 -6.91
C LEU A 45 -7.80 27.70 -6.78
N LEU A 46 -7.61 26.53 -6.17
CA LEU A 46 -6.30 25.89 -6.13
C LEU A 46 -5.86 25.49 -7.56
N PRO A 47 -4.66 25.91 -8.02
CA PRO A 47 -4.07 25.50 -9.30
C PRO A 47 -3.56 24.05 -9.22
N PRO A 48 -3.10 23.42 -10.32
CA PRO A 48 -2.40 22.13 -10.24
C PRO A 48 -1.23 22.14 -9.25
N ALA A 49 -1.09 21.07 -8.46
CA ALA A 49 -0.06 21.00 -7.41
C ALA A 49 1.38 21.11 -7.95
N LEU A 50 1.65 20.71 -9.20
CA LEU A 50 2.96 20.85 -9.82
C LEU A 50 3.29 22.28 -10.26
N GLU A 51 2.29 23.15 -10.45
CA GLU A 51 2.54 24.58 -10.67
C GLU A 51 3.03 25.25 -9.38
N VAL A 52 2.52 24.80 -8.23
CA VAL A 52 2.94 25.32 -6.91
C VAL A 52 4.23 24.67 -6.44
N PHE A 53 4.42 23.37 -6.72
CA PHE A 53 5.60 22.61 -6.34
C PHE A 53 6.23 21.89 -7.54
N PRO A 54 6.95 22.59 -8.44
CA PRO A 54 7.55 21.98 -9.64
C PRO A 54 8.57 20.87 -9.32
N SER A 55 9.22 20.96 -8.16
CA SER A 55 10.21 19.99 -7.69
C SER A 55 9.60 18.79 -6.94
N LEU A 56 8.27 18.71 -6.77
CA LEU A 56 7.61 17.60 -6.08
C LEU A 56 7.71 16.30 -6.89
N ARG A 57 8.58 15.40 -6.44
CA ARG A 57 8.81 14.09 -7.10
C ARG A 57 8.04 12.93 -6.49
N ASN A 58 7.52 13.04 -5.27
CA ASN A 58 6.80 11.94 -4.62
C ASN A 58 5.37 11.79 -5.22
N PRO A 59 5.08 10.68 -5.93
CA PRO A 59 3.80 10.50 -6.63
C PRO A 59 2.61 10.29 -5.68
N VAL A 60 2.84 9.75 -4.48
CA VAL A 60 1.79 9.57 -3.46
C VAL A 60 1.35 10.93 -2.94
N VAL A 61 2.32 11.77 -2.56
CA VAL A 61 2.05 13.14 -2.08
C VAL A 61 1.37 13.98 -3.16
N LEU A 62 1.86 13.91 -4.41
CA LEU A 62 1.24 14.62 -5.53
C LEU A 62 -0.21 14.18 -5.76
N ARG A 63 -0.49 12.87 -5.68
CA ARG A 63 -1.86 12.35 -5.79
C ARG A 63 -2.74 12.89 -4.65
N SER A 64 -2.25 12.88 -3.41
CA SER A 64 -3.00 13.39 -2.25
C SER A 64 -3.33 14.89 -2.40
N LEU A 65 -2.37 15.72 -2.78
CA LEU A 65 -2.61 17.15 -3.05
C LEU A 65 -3.57 17.36 -4.22
N THR A 66 -3.53 16.50 -5.23
CA THR A 66 -4.47 16.56 -6.37
C THR A 66 -5.90 16.21 -5.93
N GLN A 67 -6.09 15.24 -5.04
CA GLN A 67 -7.43 14.93 -4.50
C GLN A 67 -7.92 16.05 -3.59
N LEU A 68 -7.04 16.59 -2.72
CA LEU A 68 -7.35 17.76 -1.89
C LEU A 68 -7.83 18.94 -2.76
N ARG A 69 -7.09 19.26 -3.84
CA ARG A 69 -7.48 20.28 -4.82
C ARG A 69 -8.90 20.08 -5.34
N LYS A 70 -9.24 18.84 -5.73
CA LYS A 70 -10.57 18.53 -6.30
C LYS A 70 -11.68 18.78 -5.29
N VAL A 71 -11.50 18.34 -4.05
CA VAL A 71 -12.47 18.54 -2.97
C VAL A 71 -12.61 20.02 -2.65
N VAL A 72 -11.50 20.71 -2.36
CA VAL A 72 -11.50 22.13 -2.00
C VAL A 72 -12.11 22.98 -3.11
N ASN A 73 -11.73 22.77 -4.38
CA ASN A 73 -12.30 23.53 -5.48
C ASN A 73 -13.80 23.21 -5.70
N ALA A 74 -14.26 22.00 -5.39
CA ALA A 74 -15.68 21.66 -5.44
C ALA A 74 -16.46 22.38 -4.31
N LEU A 75 -15.89 22.47 -3.11
CA LEU A 75 -16.46 23.22 -2.00
C LEU A 75 -16.48 24.73 -2.29
N ILE A 76 -15.39 25.30 -2.82
CA ILE A 76 -15.34 26.72 -3.18
C ILE A 76 -16.38 27.08 -4.23
N ARG A 77 -16.57 26.23 -5.25
CA ARG A 77 -17.62 26.46 -6.25
C ARG A 77 -19.04 26.46 -5.66
N ARG A 78 -19.25 25.75 -4.55
CA ARG A 78 -20.58 25.60 -3.92
C ARG A 78 -20.83 26.65 -2.83
N TYR A 79 -19.81 26.99 -2.06
CA TYR A 79 -19.94 27.78 -0.83
C TYR A 79 -19.11 29.07 -0.83
N GLY A 80 -18.32 29.33 -1.88
CA GLY A 80 -17.36 30.43 -1.93
C GLY A 80 -16.04 30.11 -1.24
N THR A 81 -15.12 31.08 -1.26
CA THR A 81 -13.81 30.95 -0.61
C THR A 81 -14.00 30.85 0.91
N PRO A 82 -13.43 29.83 1.58
CA PRO A 82 -13.58 29.70 3.03
C PRO A 82 -12.86 30.84 3.76
N GLU A 83 -13.43 31.30 4.88
CA GLU A 83 -12.78 32.34 5.71
C GLU A 83 -11.43 31.84 6.28
N ARG A 84 -11.37 30.57 6.69
CA ARG A 84 -10.20 29.89 7.24
C ARG A 84 -10.21 28.41 6.86
N VAL A 85 -9.03 27.80 6.86
CA VAL A 85 -8.87 26.37 6.63
C VAL A 85 -8.08 25.75 7.78
N HIS A 86 -8.68 24.78 8.46
CA HIS A 86 -8.00 23.95 9.44
C HIS A 86 -7.55 22.64 8.77
N VAL A 87 -6.27 22.30 8.92
CA VAL A 87 -5.71 21.05 8.41
C VAL A 87 -4.97 20.32 9.53
N GLU A 88 -5.31 19.05 9.75
CA GLU A 88 -4.57 18.20 10.68
C GLU A 88 -3.26 17.77 10.04
N LEU A 89 -2.15 17.94 10.75
CA LEU A 89 -0.92 17.25 10.39
C LEU A 89 -0.88 15.90 11.10
N ALA A 90 -0.40 14.91 10.37
CA ALA A 90 0.14 13.69 10.97
C ALA A 90 1.48 13.92 11.71
N ARG A 91 1.62 15.05 12.41
CA ARG A 91 2.69 15.25 13.37
C ARG A 91 2.36 14.40 14.60
N ASP A 92 3.29 13.54 14.99
CA ASP A 92 3.38 13.21 16.42
C ASP A 92 3.46 14.55 17.18
N MET A 93 2.84 14.65 18.36
CA MET A 93 2.97 15.84 19.21
C MET A 93 4.41 16.34 19.28
N LYS A 94 4.56 17.65 19.54
CA LYS A 94 5.83 18.21 20.03
C LYS A 94 6.29 17.32 21.18
N ARG A 95 7.34 16.54 20.92
CA ARG A 95 7.97 15.65 21.89
C ARG A 95 8.36 16.50 23.11
N SER A 96 8.17 15.97 24.31
CA SER A 96 8.53 16.68 25.55
C SER A 96 10.01 17.12 25.50
N ARG A 97 10.41 18.11 26.31
CA ARG A 97 11.83 18.53 26.37
C ARG A 97 12.73 17.31 26.61
N GLU A 98 12.34 16.44 27.53
CA GLU A 98 13.02 15.19 27.84
C GLU A 98 13.10 14.24 26.63
N GLN A 99 11.99 14.01 25.92
CA GLN A 99 11.98 13.18 24.71
C GLN A 99 12.88 13.77 23.62
N ARG A 100 12.85 15.09 23.40
CA ARG A 100 13.73 15.78 22.43
C ARG A 100 15.20 15.60 22.80
N THR A 101 15.54 15.78 24.08
CA THR A 101 16.91 15.55 24.58
C THR A 101 17.33 14.11 24.36
N ARG A 102 16.48 13.13 24.71
CA ARG A 102 16.75 11.69 24.52
C ARG A 102 16.97 11.34 23.05
N ILE A 103 16.19 11.92 22.14
CA ILE A 103 16.34 11.71 20.70
C ILE A 103 17.61 12.36 20.17
N ALA A 104 17.91 13.60 20.59
CA ALA A 104 19.14 14.27 20.20
C ALA A 104 20.38 13.50 20.69
N ALA A 105 20.35 13.00 21.93
CA ALA A 105 21.39 12.13 22.47
C ALA A 105 21.54 10.85 21.64
N SER A 106 20.45 10.14 21.36
CA SER A 106 20.47 8.92 20.53
C SER A 106 20.96 9.19 19.09
N GLN A 107 20.62 10.34 18.50
CA GLN A 107 21.12 10.73 17.17
C GLN A 107 22.62 11.02 17.19
N ARG A 108 23.12 11.72 18.22
CA ARG A 108 24.55 11.99 18.40
C ARG A 108 25.33 10.69 18.58
N GLU A 109 24.85 9.79 19.44
CA GLU A 109 25.45 8.48 19.66
C GLU A 109 25.51 7.64 18.38
N ARG A 110 24.41 7.58 17.63
CA ARG A 110 24.37 6.90 16.32
C ARG A 110 25.34 7.52 15.32
N ARG A 111 25.46 8.84 15.29
CA ARG A 111 26.41 9.54 14.42
C ARG A 111 27.84 9.17 14.78
N LYS A 112 28.21 9.28 16.06
CA LYS A 112 29.53 8.89 16.57
C LYS A 112 29.86 7.45 16.20
N ARG A 113 28.94 6.52 16.45
CA ARG A 113 29.13 5.10 16.10
C ARG A 113 29.34 4.88 14.59
N ARG A 114 28.63 5.62 13.73
CA ARG A 114 28.84 5.55 12.27
C ARG A 114 30.19 6.11 11.85
N GLU A 115 30.68 7.15 12.52
CA GLU A 115 32.01 7.75 12.28
C GLU A 115 33.12 6.76 12.71
N GLU A 116 33.00 6.15 13.90
CA GLU A 116 33.91 5.09 14.38
C GLU A 116 33.99 3.91 13.41
N VAL A 117 32.84 3.42 12.93
CA VAL A 117 32.79 2.33 11.94
C VAL A 117 33.40 2.74 10.61
N ALA A 118 33.16 3.98 10.16
CA ALA A 118 33.78 4.47 8.93
C ALA A 118 35.31 4.53 9.06
N GLU A 119 35.83 4.96 10.20
CA GLU A 119 37.26 4.96 10.48
C GLU A 119 37.85 3.54 10.51
N LYS A 120 37.17 2.60 11.17
CA LYS A 120 37.55 1.19 11.16
C LYS A 120 37.64 0.60 9.74
N ILE A 121 36.67 0.91 8.88
CA ILE A 121 36.68 0.48 7.47
C ILE A 121 37.88 1.09 6.73
N ARG A 122 38.19 2.37 6.95
CA ARG A 122 39.34 3.03 6.32
C ARG A 122 40.65 2.37 6.74
N ASN A 123 40.83 2.13 8.03
CA ASN A 123 42.07 1.59 8.57
C ASN A 123 42.30 0.13 8.15
N GLU A 124 41.26 -0.71 8.13
CA GLU A 124 41.41 -2.14 7.82
C GLU A 124 41.45 -2.45 6.31
N LEU A 125 40.78 -1.65 5.47
CA LEU A 125 40.64 -1.95 4.04
C LEU A 125 41.25 -0.89 3.11
N GLY A 126 41.74 0.23 3.64
CA GLY A 126 42.35 1.29 2.84
C GLY A 126 41.38 1.98 1.89
N PHE A 127 40.08 2.06 2.24
CA PHE A 127 39.10 2.73 1.39
C PHE A 127 39.22 4.25 1.48
N ASP A 128 39.49 4.93 0.37
CA ASP A 128 39.50 6.41 0.31
C ASP A 128 38.14 7.02 0.69
N ARG A 129 37.06 6.30 0.37
CA ARG A 129 35.69 6.74 0.63
C ARG A 129 34.80 5.59 1.10
N VAL A 130 34.29 5.71 2.32
CA VAL A 130 33.35 4.74 2.91
C VAL A 130 31.90 5.10 2.57
N ARG A 131 31.13 4.15 2.02
CA ARG A 131 29.72 4.37 1.69
C ARG A 131 28.83 4.08 2.89
N SER A 132 27.64 4.70 2.93
CA SER A 132 26.67 4.46 4.00
C SER A 132 26.18 3.02 4.10
N ALA A 133 26.17 2.30 2.96
CA ALA A 133 25.84 0.88 2.90
C ALA A 133 26.95 -0.01 3.51
N ASP A 134 28.22 0.37 3.35
CA ASP A 134 29.34 -0.36 3.94
C ASP A 134 29.32 -0.22 5.47
N ILE A 135 29.02 0.99 5.97
CA ILE A 135 28.80 1.24 7.40
C ILE A 135 27.62 0.41 7.92
N GLU A 136 26.50 0.35 7.20
CA GLU A 136 25.35 -0.47 7.61
C GLU A 136 25.71 -1.97 7.69
N LYS A 137 26.48 -2.49 6.73
CA LYS A 137 26.98 -3.87 6.76
C LYS A 137 27.82 -4.15 8.01
N VAL A 138 28.76 -3.27 8.35
CA VAL A 138 29.63 -3.47 9.52
C VAL A 138 28.84 -3.34 10.82
N LEU A 139 27.89 -2.40 10.91
CA LEU A 139 27.01 -2.31 12.08
C LEU A 139 26.20 -3.60 12.29
N LEU A 140 25.69 -4.20 11.21
CA LEU A 140 25.00 -5.50 11.28
C LEU A 140 25.96 -6.64 11.62
N ALA A 141 27.22 -6.59 11.16
CA ALA A 141 28.24 -7.56 11.52
C ALA A 141 28.59 -7.50 13.00
N GLU A 142 28.77 -6.31 13.56
CA GLU A 142 29.02 -6.12 14.99
C GLU A 142 27.82 -6.59 15.83
N GLU A 143 26.60 -6.27 15.39
CA GLU A 143 25.36 -6.74 16.03
C GLU A 143 25.32 -8.28 16.09
N CYS A 144 25.61 -8.97 14.98
CA CYS A 144 25.65 -10.43 14.96
C CYS A 144 26.98 -11.02 15.43
N ARG A 145 27.81 -10.22 16.12
CA ARG A 145 29.14 -10.59 16.66
C ARG A 145 30.05 -11.25 15.63
N TRP A 146 30.01 -10.76 14.39
CA TRP A 146 30.78 -11.25 13.25
C TRP A 146 30.51 -12.73 12.92
N HIS A 147 29.32 -13.24 13.25
CA HIS A 147 28.89 -14.57 12.86
C HIS A 147 27.57 -14.49 12.11
N CYS A 148 27.46 -15.21 10.99
CA CYS A 148 26.23 -15.28 10.22
C CYS A 148 25.10 -15.86 11.09
N PRO A 149 23.99 -15.13 11.31
CA PRO A 149 22.86 -15.61 12.11
C PRO A 149 22.27 -16.92 11.58
N TYR A 150 22.26 -17.10 10.26
CA TYR A 150 21.65 -18.26 9.60
C TYR A 150 22.55 -19.48 9.59
N THR A 151 23.86 -19.31 9.36
CA THR A 151 24.79 -20.42 9.12
C THR A 151 25.86 -20.61 10.19
N GLY A 152 26.02 -19.65 11.11
CA GLY A 152 27.12 -19.63 12.09
C GLY A 152 28.50 -19.31 11.50
N ARG A 153 28.63 -19.13 10.17
CA ARG A 153 29.92 -18.83 9.54
C ARG A 153 30.50 -17.51 10.06
N SER A 154 31.79 -17.52 10.39
CA SER A 154 32.51 -16.31 10.77
C SER A 154 32.59 -15.33 9.60
N ILE A 155 32.48 -14.04 9.93
CA ILE A 155 32.48 -12.91 9.01
C ILE A 155 33.75 -12.11 9.30
N SER A 156 34.63 -11.98 8.32
CA SER A 156 35.74 -11.03 8.39
C SER A 156 35.40 -9.75 7.64
N MET A 157 36.06 -8.65 7.97
CA MET A 157 35.89 -7.37 7.28
C MET A 157 36.11 -7.51 5.76
N LYS A 158 37.15 -8.27 5.36
CA LYS A 158 37.44 -8.57 3.96
C LYS A 158 36.38 -9.46 3.30
N ALA A 159 35.81 -10.44 4.01
CA ALA A 159 34.72 -11.26 3.48
C ALA A 159 33.39 -10.47 3.37
N LEU A 160 33.22 -9.39 4.13
CA LEU A 160 32.02 -8.57 4.14
C LEU A 160 32.04 -7.46 3.08
N LEU A 161 33.19 -6.79 2.92
CA LEU A 161 33.36 -5.57 2.11
C LEU A 161 34.46 -5.66 1.04
N GLY A 162 35.28 -6.70 1.03
CA GLY A 162 36.37 -6.85 0.08
C GLY A 162 35.91 -7.08 -1.36
N LYS A 163 36.87 -7.33 -2.27
CA LYS A 163 36.60 -7.47 -3.73
C LYS A 163 35.53 -8.52 -4.07
N ASN A 164 35.46 -9.61 -3.30
CA ASN A 164 34.50 -10.69 -3.46
C ASN A 164 33.68 -10.88 -2.17
N PRO A 165 32.66 -10.03 -1.91
CA PRO A 165 31.90 -10.10 -0.68
C PRO A 165 31.07 -11.40 -0.63
N GLN A 166 31.17 -12.10 0.49
CA GLN A 166 30.52 -13.38 0.73
C GLN A 166 29.22 -13.25 1.54
N PHE A 167 28.91 -12.05 2.05
CA PHE A 167 27.75 -11.80 2.89
C PHE A 167 26.92 -10.63 2.36
N ASP A 168 25.62 -10.86 2.31
CA ASP A 168 24.62 -9.90 1.87
C ASP A 168 23.80 -9.41 3.06
N ILE A 169 23.30 -8.18 2.96
CA ILE A 169 22.24 -7.71 3.88
C ILE A 169 20.97 -8.47 3.50
N GLU A 170 20.37 -9.12 4.47
CA GLU A 170 19.13 -9.87 4.31
C GLU A 170 17.99 -9.25 5.13
N HIS A 171 16.81 -9.18 4.51
CA HIS A 171 15.59 -8.80 5.22
C HIS A 171 15.04 -10.01 5.98
N ILE A 172 14.94 -9.91 7.30
CA ILE A 172 14.39 -10.95 8.18
C ILE A 172 13.01 -11.35 7.65
N VAL A 173 12.07 -10.40 7.62
CA VAL A 173 10.82 -10.55 6.85
C VAL A 173 11.04 -9.95 5.46
N PRO A 174 10.82 -10.71 4.37
CA PRO A 174 11.12 -10.24 3.02
C PRO A 174 10.45 -8.90 2.69
N PHE A 175 11.24 -7.98 2.13
CA PHE A 175 10.76 -6.64 1.77
C PHE A 175 9.53 -6.67 0.85
N SER A 176 9.45 -7.64 -0.07
CA SER A 176 8.30 -7.82 -0.97
C SER A 176 6.96 -8.08 -0.25
N ARG A 177 7.00 -8.48 1.03
CA ARG A 177 5.83 -8.81 1.85
C ARG A 177 5.45 -7.66 2.78
N CYS A 178 6.42 -7.06 3.47
CA CYS A 178 6.15 -6.07 4.52
C CYS A 178 6.55 -4.63 4.17
N LEU A 179 7.35 -4.40 3.12
CA LEU A 179 7.92 -3.09 2.76
C LEU A 179 8.71 -2.42 3.91
N ASP A 180 9.22 -3.21 4.87
CA ASP A 180 10.04 -2.73 5.97
C ASP A 180 11.53 -2.79 5.60
N ASN A 181 12.12 -1.62 5.34
CA ASN A 181 13.56 -1.48 5.09
C ASN A 181 14.33 -0.93 6.30
N SER A 182 13.73 -0.96 7.50
CA SER A 182 14.39 -0.49 8.72
C SER A 182 15.51 -1.43 9.17
N PHE A 183 16.44 -0.90 9.95
CA PHE A 183 17.57 -1.67 10.51
C PHE A 183 17.09 -2.88 11.36
N VAL A 184 15.95 -2.76 12.04
CA VAL A 184 15.36 -3.86 12.83
C VAL A 184 14.80 -4.99 11.95
N ASN A 185 14.62 -4.78 10.64
CA ASN A 185 14.29 -5.84 9.69
C ASN A 185 15.51 -6.40 8.95
N LYS A 186 16.71 -5.89 9.20
CA LYS A 186 17.92 -6.29 8.47
C LYS A 186 18.85 -7.10 9.33
N THR A 187 19.57 -8.01 8.71
CA THR A 187 20.71 -8.73 9.30
C THR A 187 21.67 -9.15 8.19
N LEU A 188 22.73 -9.90 8.51
CA LEU A 188 23.63 -10.47 7.51
C LEU A 188 23.27 -11.91 7.19
N CYS A 189 23.52 -12.34 5.96
CA CYS A 189 23.40 -13.73 5.56
C CYS A 189 24.52 -14.08 4.58
N TYR A 190 25.04 -15.30 4.69
CA TYR A 190 25.95 -15.84 3.69
C TYR A 190 25.23 -15.91 2.34
N HIS A 191 25.82 -15.34 1.29
CA HIS A 191 25.11 -15.08 0.04
C HIS A 191 24.52 -16.33 -0.62
N GLU A 192 25.21 -17.48 -0.57
CA GLU A 192 24.66 -18.74 -1.12
C GLU A 192 23.48 -19.24 -0.30
N GLU A 193 23.55 -19.13 1.02
CA GLU A 193 22.46 -19.51 1.91
C GLU A 193 21.23 -18.64 1.64
N ASN A 194 21.45 -17.33 1.44
CA ASN A 194 20.40 -16.40 1.11
C ASN A 194 19.72 -16.75 -0.23
N ARG A 195 20.52 -16.99 -1.27
CA ARG A 195 20.02 -17.25 -2.64
C ARG A 195 19.39 -18.63 -2.80
N ASN A 196 19.89 -19.64 -2.09
CA ASN A 196 19.48 -21.03 -2.30
C ASN A 196 18.39 -21.48 -1.33
N ARG A 197 18.41 -21.01 -0.07
CA ARG A 197 17.52 -21.51 0.97
C ARG A 197 16.52 -20.47 1.47
N LYS A 198 16.98 -19.31 1.94
CA LYS A 198 16.13 -18.26 2.52
C LYS A 198 15.21 -17.61 1.48
N ARG A 199 15.76 -17.10 0.37
CA ARG A 199 15.01 -16.49 -0.75
C ARG A 199 13.92 -15.52 -0.24
N ASN A 200 12.72 -15.59 -0.80
CA ASN A 200 11.58 -14.76 -0.41
C ASN A 200 10.76 -15.36 0.75
N LYS A 201 11.36 -16.20 1.60
CA LYS A 201 10.72 -16.81 2.77
C LYS A 201 11.09 -16.06 4.06
N THR A 202 10.32 -16.19 5.13
CA THR A 202 10.77 -15.79 6.49
C THR A 202 11.77 -16.81 7.06
N PRO A 203 12.49 -16.50 8.16
CA PRO A 203 13.41 -17.46 8.76
C PRO A 203 12.67 -18.71 9.24
N TYR A 204 11.50 -18.55 9.87
CA TYR A 204 10.68 -19.69 10.27
C TYR A 204 10.24 -20.55 9.08
N GLU A 205 9.84 -19.95 7.95
CA GLU A 205 9.47 -20.69 6.73
C GLU A 205 10.65 -21.45 6.10
N ALA A 206 11.88 -20.93 6.23
CA ALA A 206 13.08 -21.52 5.67
C ALA A 206 13.73 -22.59 6.57
N TYR A 207 13.66 -22.41 7.90
CA TYR A 207 14.42 -23.18 8.87
C TYR A 207 13.57 -23.82 9.98
N GLY A 208 12.36 -23.35 10.24
CA GLY A 208 11.54 -23.78 11.39
C GLY A 208 11.03 -25.22 11.35
N LYS A 209 11.44 -26.02 10.37
CA LYS A 209 11.18 -27.47 10.28
C LYS A 209 12.34 -28.33 10.79
N ASP A 210 13.53 -27.75 10.89
CA ASP A 210 14.73 -28.39 11.43
C ASP A 210 14.94 -27.82 12.84
N GLU A 211 14.52 -28.56 13.86
CA GLU A 211 14.51 -28.04 15.24
C GLU A 211 15.91 -27.69 15.75
N GLN A 212 16.91 -28.52 15.40
CA GLN A 212 18.29 -28.28 15.80
C GLN A 212 18.80 -26.98 15.16
N GLN A 213 18.73 -26.89 13.82
CA GLN A 213 19.21 -25.70 13.12
C GLN A 213 18.41 -24.45 13.51
N TRP A 214 17.11 -24.60 13.73
CA TRP A 214 16.24 -23.51 14.17
C TRP A 214 16.64 -22.98 15.55
N ASN A 215 16.89 -23.87 16.50
CA ASN A 215 17.34 -23.51 17.84
C ASN A 215 18.70 -22.83 17.81
N GLU A 216 19.64 -23.32 17.01
CA GLU A 216 20.95 -22.68 16.81
C GLU A 216 20.83 -21.27 16.23
N ILE A 217 19.97 -21.05 15.23
CA ILE A 217 19.69 -19.72 14.67
C ILE A 217 19.14 -18.80 15.77
N LEU A 218 18.14 -19.26 16.53
CA LEU A 218 17.56 -18.46 17.61
C LEU A 218 18.57 -18.15 18.72
N GLN A 219 19.45 -19.08 19.07
CA GLN A 219 20.54 -18.84 20.02
C GLN A 219 21.50 -17.76 19.52
N ARG A 220 21.90 -17.80 18.23
CA ARG A 220 22.73 -16.74 17.63
C ARG A 220 22.03 -15.39 17.62
N VAL A 221 20.73 -15.34 17.33
CA VAL A 221 19.97 -14.08 17.35
C VAL A 221 19.80 -13.54 18.77
N ARG A 222 19.59 -14.41 19.76
CA ARG A 222 19.54 -14.03 21.19
C ARG A 222 20.86 -13.45 21.70
N SER A 223 22.00 -13.88 21.14
CA SER A 223 23.32 -13.40 21.52
C SER A 223 23.77 -12.14 20.77
N PHE A 224 22.90 -11.54 19.93
CA PHE A 224 23.21 -10.27 19.27
C PHE A 224 23.63 -9.20 20.27
N ALA A 225 24.63 -8.41 19.89
CA ALA A 225 25.07 -7.25 20.63
C ALA A 225 24.13 -6.06 20.39
N GLY A 226 24.10 -5.12 21.33
CA GLY A 226 23.32 -3.89 21.22
C GLY A 226 22.15 -3.82 22.22
N ASP A 227 21.20 -2.94 21.95
CA ASP A 227 20.11 -2.68 22.88
C ASP A 227 19.12 -3.84 22.95
N ARG A 228 18.71 -4.21 24.17
CA ARG A 228 17.82 -5.37 24.43
C ARG A 228 16.51 -5.28 23.65
N ARG A 229 16.00 -4.07 23.38
CA ARG A 229 14.73 -3.87 22.69
C ARG A 229 14.86 -4.21 21.20
N THR A 230 15.93 -3.79 20.54
CA THR A 230 16.22 -4.12 19.14
C THR A 230 16.47 -5.62 18.99
N VAL A 231 17.26 -6.22 19.89
CA VAL A 231 17.51 -7.68 19.88
C VAL A 231 16.19 -8.45 20.05
N HIS A 232 15.36 -8.05 21.01
CA HIS A 232 14.05 -8.67 21.23
C HIS A 232 13.13 -8.55 20.01
N GLU A 233 13.07 -7.38 19.38
CA GLU A 233 12.26 -7.16 18.19
C GLU A 233 12.77 -7.96 16.98
N LYS A 234 14.10 -8.06 16.78
CA LYS A 234 14.68 -8.94 15.76
C LYS A 234 14.35 -10.40 16.02
N LEU A 235 14.52 -10.86 17.26
CA LEU A 235 14.17 -12.22 17.65
C LEU A 235 12.69 -12.54 17.38
N ARG A 236 11.79 -11.63 17.78
CA ARG A 236 10.36 -11.72 17.49
C ARG A 236 10.10 -11.87 15.99
N ARG A 237 10.78 -11.06 15.15
CA ARG A 237 10.65 -11.12 13.68
C ARG A 237 11.16 -12.42 13.08
N PHE A 238 12.25 -12.98 13.62
CA PHE A 238 12.70 -14.32 13.23
C PHE A 238 11.61 -15.36 13.51
N GLN A 239 10.94 -15.26 14.66
CA GLN A 239 9.92 -16.20 15.12
C GLN A 239 8.53 -16.04 14.48
N LEU A 240 8.30 -15.00 13.66
CA LEU A 240 6.99 -14.75 13.02
C LEU A 240 6.54 -15.93 12.16
N LYS A 241 5.34 -16.44 12.45
CA LYS A 241 4.71 -17.55 11.74
C LYS A 241 3.19 -17.43 11.71
N GLY A 242 2.56 -18.06 10.73
CA GLY A 242 1.10 -18.14 10.61
C GLY A 242 0.41 -16.78 10.75
N LYS A 243 -0.58 -16.69 11.64
CA LYS A 243 -1.42 -15.50 11.86
C LYS A 243 -0.63 -14.27 12.31
N ASP A 244 0.45 -14.44 13.07
CA ASP A 244 1.25 -13.30 13.56
C ASP A 244 2.00 -12.61 12.43
N LEU A 245 2.44 -13.38 11.42
CA LEU A 245 3.07 -12.85 10.24
C LEU A 245 2.07 -12.09 9.36
N GLU A 246 0.85 -12.61 9.19
CA GLU A 246 -0.22 -11.94 8.46
C GLU A 246 -0.56 -10.60 9.11
N LYS A 247 -0.80 -10.61 10.43
CA LYS A 247 -1.06 -9.38 11.20
C LYS A 247 0.09 -8.38 11.11
N PHE A 248 1.34 -8.83 11.26
CA PHE A 248 2.51 -7.96 11.15
C PHE A 248 2.59 -7.27 9.78
N VAL A 249 2.31 -8.01 8.69
CA VAL A 249 2.31 -7.46 7.33
C VAL A 249 1.18 -6.44 7.14
N GLU A 250 -0.03 -6.74 7.63
CA GLU A 250 -1.18 -5.83 7.58
C GLU A 250 -0.91 -4.53 8.34
N ASP A 251 -0.41 -4.64 9.58
CA ASP A 251 -0.07 -3.49 10.44
C ASP A 251 1.03 -2.64 9.79
N PHE A 252 2.07 -3.25 9.22
CA PHE A 252 3.18 -2.49 8.62
C PHE A 252 2.78 -1.76 7.33
N GLN A 253 1.91 -2.35 6.51
CA GLN A 253 1.33 -1.66 5.34
C GLN A 253 0.50 -0.44 5.74
N ALA A 254 -0.16 -0.49 6.90
CA ALA A 254 -0.85 0.66 7.47
C ALA A 254 0.13 1.71 8.04
N HIS A 255 1.34 1.33 8.46
CA HIS A 255 2.34 2.23 9.08
C HIS A 255 3.26 2.99 8.11
N GLN A 256 3.26 2.70 6.81
CA GLN A 256 3.93 3.51 5.76
C GLN A 256 3.37 4.94 5.60
N LEU A 257 2.50 5.38 6.51
CA LEU A 257 2.08 6.77 6.75
C LEU A 257 3.24 7.72 7.18
N GLN A 258 4.53 7.38 7.04
CA GLN A 258 5.60 8.40 7.16
C GLN A 258 5.49 9.50 6.08
N ASP A 259 4.90 9.17 4.92
CA ASP A 259 4.58 10.12 3.85
C ASP A 259 3.57 11.20 4.26
N THR A 260 2.81 10.99 5.33
CA THR A 260 1.78 11.95 5.76
C THR A 260 2.35 13.24 6.35
N ARG A 261 3.53 13.23 6.99
CA ARG A 261 4.10 14.45 7.59
C ARG A 261 4.53 15.47 6.56
N TYR A 262 5.22 14.98 5.52
CA TYR A 262 5.65 15.80 4.40
C TYR A 262 4.44 16.27 3.59
N ALA A 263 3.49 15.36 3.31
CA ALA A 263 2.25 15.69 2.61
C ALA A 263 1.41 16.75 3.34
N SER A 264 1.25 16.63 4.67
CA SER A 264 0.42 17.55 5.44
C SER A 264 1.04 18.95 5.54
N ARG A 265 2.39 19.04 5.61
CA ARG A 265 3.07 20.35 5.57
C ARG A 265 2.84 21.04 4.22
N LEU A 266 3.04 20.31 3.13
CA LEU A 266 2.80 20.80 1.78
C LEU A 266 1.32 21.13 1.56
N ALA A 267 0.39 20.35 2.12
CA ALA A 267 -1.03 20.64 2.04
C ALA A 267 -1.37 22.00 2.66
N ALA A 268 -0.77 22.33 3.81
CA ALA A 268 -0.96 23.65 4.43
C ALA A 268 -0.38 24.79 3.57
N ASP A 269 0.81 24.61 2.99
CA ASP A 269 1.38 25.60 2.06
C ASP A 269 0.51 25.75 0.80
N TYR A 270 0.00 24.63 0.29
CA TYR A 270 -0.83 24.59 -0.90
C TYR A 270 -2.18 25.27 -0.70
N LEU A 271 -2.84 25.01 0.43
CA LEU A 271 -4.08 25.69 0.83
C LEU A 271 -3.87 27.19 1.00
N GLY A 272 -2.68 27.60 1.45
CA GLY A 272 -2.30 29.01 1.57
C GLY A 272 -2.36 29.77 0.24
N VAL A 273 -2.21 29.09 -0.89
CA VAL A 273 -2.30 29.72 -2.23
C VAL A 273 -3.65 30.41 -2.45
N LEU A 274 -4.73 29.97 -1.78
CA LEU A 274 -6.03 30.63 -1.83
C LEU A 274 -6.01 32.04 -1.23
N PHE A 275 -5.09 32.30 -0.30
CA PHE A 275 -5.02 33.53 0.49
C PHE A 275 -3.73 34.32 0.23
N GLY A 276 -2.94 33.94 -0.78
CA GLY A 276 -1.63 34.57 -1.04
C GLY A 276 -0.48 34.01 -0.21
N GLY A 277 -0.79 33.17 0.77
CA GLY A 277 0.11 32.62 1.77
C GLY A 277 -0.70 31.94 2.88
N ARG A 278 -0.03 31.36 3.87
CA ARG A 278 -0.75 30.86 5.06
C ARG A 278 -1.33 32.00 5.90
N VAL A 279 -0.67 33.15 5.82
CA VAL A 279 -1.04 34.43 6.39
C VAL A 279 -1.39 35.32 5.20
N ASP A 280 -2.52 36.03 5.27
CA ASP A 280 -2.96 36.94 4.22
C ASP A 280 -2.31 38.34 4.35
N GLU A 281 -2.68 39.27 3.48
CA GLU A 281 -2.19 40.66 3.46
C GLU A 281 -2.51 41.39 4.78
N ASP A 282 -3.66 41.08 5.41
CA ASP A 282 -4.11 41.61 6.70
C ASP A 282 -3.44 40.97 7.92
N ARG A 283 -2.39 40.16 7.69
CA ARG A 283 -1.62 39.43 8.71
C ARG A 283 -2.44 38.42 9.52
N GLN A 284 -3.58 37.96 8.97
CA GLN A 284 -4.42 36.94 9.58
C GLN A 284 -3.99 35.54 9.15
N LEU A 285 -3.85 34.63 10.12
CA LEU A 285 -3.52 33.24 9.85
C LEU A 285 -4.74 32.47 9.32
N ARG A 286 -4.85 32.41 7.98
CA ARG A 286 -5.95 31.74 7.26
C ARG A 286 -5.83 30.23 7.24
N VAL A 287 -4.61 29.68 7.18
CA VAL A 287 -4.39 28.22 7.18
C VAL A 287 -3.78 27.76 8.50
N GLN A 288 -4.62 27.15 9.33
CA GLN A 288 -4.24 26.69 10.66
C GLN A 288 -4.01 25.19 10.68
N VAL A 289 -3.00 24.82 11.46
CA VAL A 289 -2.40 23.52 11.36
C VAL A 289 -2.49 22.83 12.72
N ARG A 290 -3.29 21.77 12.81
CA ARG A 290 -3.65 21.09 14.07
C ARG A 290 -2.86 19.79 14.28
N THR A 291 -2.72 19.38 15.54
CA THR A 291 -2.09 18.10 15.92
C THR A 291 -3.16 17.04 16.19
N GLY A 292 -2.88 15.78 15.84
CA GLY A 292 -3.89 14.72 15.97
C GLY A 292 -4.24 14.26 17.38
N GLN A 293 -3.51 14.73 18.41
CA GLN A 293 -3.88 14.48 19.80
C GLN A 293 -4.95 15.44 20.30
N LEU A 294 -4.94 16.70 19.82
CA LEU A 294 -6.00 17.66 20.13
C LEU A 294 -7.34 17.20 19.54
N THR A 295 -7.33 16.73 18.29
CA THR A 295 -8.52 16.19 17.62
C THR A 295 -9.06 14.95 18.34
N GLY A 296 -8.18 14.09 18.85
CA GLY A 296 -8.56 12.94 19.66
C GLY A 296 -9.28 13.30 20.97
N HIS A 297 -8.84 14.36 21.66
CA HIS A 297 -9.48 14.84 22.89
C HIS A 297 -10.83 15.50 22.60
N VAL A 298 -10.89 16.42 21.64
CA VAL A 298 -12.14 17.10 21.23
C VAL A 298 -13.18 16.07 20.79
N ARG A 299 -12.81 15.09 19.96
CA ARG A 299 -13.72 14.03 19.49
C ARG A 299 -14.29 13.18 20.64
N ARG A 300 -13.50 12.95 21.69
CA ARG A 300 -13.96 12.20 22.88
C ARG A 300 -14.87 13.04 23.75
N ALA A 301 -14.51 14.30 23.99
CA ALA A 301 -15.31 15.22 24.79
C ALA A 301 -16.70 15.44 24.18
N LEU A 302 -16.78 15.56 22.87
CA LEU A 302 -18.05 15.74 22.13
C LEU A 302 -18.83 14.44 21.89
N GLY A 303 -18.44 13.30 22.48
CA GLY A 303 -19.17 12.03 22.31
C GLY A 303 -19.14 11.41 20.89
N LEU A 304 -18.46 12.03 19.93
CA LEU A 304 -18.50 11.68 18.50
C LEU A 304 -17.91 10.30 18.16
N ASN A 305 -17.18 9.66 19.07
CA ASN A 305 -16.67 8.30 18.86
C ASN A 305 -17.81 7.27 18.71
N ARG A 306 -18.99 7.54 19.30
CA ARG A 306 -20.11 6.60 19.34
C ARG A 306 -20.95 6.58 18.05
N LEU A 307 -20.82 7.59 17.19
CA LEU A 307 -21.69 7.77 16.02
C LEU A 307 -21.53 6.70 14.92
N LEU A 308 -20.35 6.09 14.80
CA LEU A 308 -20.06 5.06 13.78
C LEU A 308 -19.61 3.73 14.37
N ASN A 309 -19.74 3.58 15.69
CA ASN A 309 -19.40 2.35 16.38
C ASN A 309 -20.66 1.51 16.61
N ASP A 310 -20.53 0.18 16.57
CA ASP A 310 -21.56 -0.69 17.12
C ASP A 310 -21.79 -0.33 18.60
N ARG A 311 -23.06 -0.34 19.01
CA ARG A 311 -23.65 0.30 20.22
C ARG A 311 -22.98 0.00 21.57
N ASN A 312 -21.92 -0.81 21.63
CA ASN A 312 -21.22 -1.20 22.86
C ASN A 312 -19.68 -1.02 22.86
N SER A 313 -19.08 -0.29 21.90
CA SER A 313 -17.62 -0.02 21.96
C SER A 313 -17.25 1.47 21.90
N ASN A 314 -16.40 1.90 22.84
CA ASN A 314 -15.84 3.26 22.90
C ASN A 314 -14.56 3.40 22.03
N ILE A 315 -14.32 2.45 21.11
CA ILE A 315 -13.10 2.33 20.29
C ILE A 315 -13.40 2.74 18.85
N LYS A 316 -12.65 3.69 18.29
CA LYS A 316 -12.84 4.17 16.90
C LYS A 316 -12.84 3.01 15.90
N SER A 317 -14.00 2.71 15.31
CA SER A 317 -14.09 1.82 14.14
C SER A 317 -13.56 2.53 12.90
N ARG A 318 -12.64 1.88 12.17
CA ARG A 318 -12.12 2.37 10.87
C ARG A 318 -12.80 1.69 9.68
N ASP A 319 -13.86 0.95 9.96
CA ASP A 319 -14.56 0.11 9.00
C ASP A 319 -15.59 0.91 8.18
N ASP A 320 -15.80 2.18 8.51
CA ASP A 320 -16.69 3.11 7.79
C ASP A 320 -15.94 4.39 7.37
N HIS A 321 -15.87 4.69 6.07
CA HIS A 321 -15.17 5.85 5.51
C HIS A 321 -15.64 7.21 6.06
N ARG A 322 -16.88 7.30 6.55
CA ARG A 322 -17.46 8.55 7.09
C ARG A 322 -16.76 9.03 8.36
N HIS A 323 -15.95 8.18 9.02
CA HIS A 323 -15.13 8.61 10.16
C HIS A 323 -14.16 9.74 9.79
N HIS A 324 -13.74 9.85 8.52
CA HIS A 324 -12.92 10.96 8.04
C HIS A 324 -13.67 12.30 8.05
N ALA A 325 -14.98 12.29 7.80
CA ALA A 325 -15.80 13.50 7.86
C ALA A 325 -16.01 13.94 9.32
N ILE A 326 -16.20 13.00 10.25
CA ILE A 326 -16.22 13.28 11.69
C ILE A 326 -14.89 13.88 12.15
N ASP A 327 -13.76 13.31 11.74
CA ASP A 327 -12.45 13.87 12.05
C ASP A 327 -12.30 15.30 11.48
N ALA A 328 -12.76 15.55 10.25
CA ALA A 328 -12.76 16.87 9.62
C ALA A 328 -13.63 17.90 10.37
N LEU A 329 -14.82 17.51 10.83
CA LEU A 329 -15.68 18.34 11.68
C LEU A 329 -14.97 18.70 12.98
N VAL A 330 -14.36 17.72 13.65
CA VAL A 330 -13.59 17.94 14.88
C VAL A 330 -12.43 18.90 14.64
N ILE A 331 -11.72 18.79 13.51
CA ILE A 331 -10.63 19.70 13.13
C ILE A 331 -11.16 21.12 12.91
N ALA A 332 -12.34 21.26 12.30
CA ALA A 332 -12.99 22.56 12.12
C ALA A 332 -13.35 23.20 13.47
N LEU A 333 -13.97 22.44 14.37
CA LEU A 333 -14.39 22.90 15.71
C LEU A 333 -13.24 23.09 16.70
N ALA A 334 -12.07 22.51 16.45
CA ALA A 334 -10.89 22.65 17.31
C ALA A 334 -10.20 24.02 17.11
N ASP A 335 -10.95 25.10 17.32
CA ASP A 335 -10.43 26.46 17.37
C ASP A 335 -9.84 26.80 18.75
N GLN A 336 -9.31 28.02 18.88
CA GLN A 336 -8.65 28.44 20.12
C GLN A 336 -9.63 28.55 21.30
N ALA A 337 -10.89 28.91 21.05
CA ALA A 337 -11.93 28.99 22.07
C ALA A 337 -12.28 27.59 22.60
N MET A 338 -12.46 26.61 21.72
CA MET A 338 -12.69 25.21 22.08
C MET A 338 -11.52 24.62 22.89
N VAL A 339 -10.27 24.95 22.53
CA VAL A 339 -9.10 24.54 23.33
C VAL A 339 -9.14 25.14 24.73
N GLN A 340 -9.49 26.41 24.88
CA GLN A 340 -9.61 27.07 26.18
C GLN A 340 -10.74 26.47 27.02
N ARG A 341 -11.90 26.17 26.41
CA ARG A 341 -13.02 25.49 27.07
C ARG A 341 -12.61 24.11 27.59
N LEU A 342 -11.90 23.32 26.77
CA LEU A 342 -11.38 22.01 27.17
C LEU A 342 -10.37 22.09 28.32
N ALA A 343 -9.50 23.12 28.31
CA ALA A 343 -8.54 23.33 29.40
C ALA A 343 -9.24 23.66 30.72
N ARG A 344 -10.21 24.60 30.70
CA ARG A 344 -11.02 24.97 31.88
C ARG A 344 -11.82 23.78 32.43
N ALA A 345 -12.44 23.00 31.55
CA ALA A 345 -13.18 21.80 31.95
C ALA A 345 -12.28 20.73 32.58
N ALA A 346 -11.04 20.59 32.10
CA ALA A 346 -10.07 19.67 32.68
C ALA A 346 -9.53 20.15 34.04
N GLU A 347 -9.41 21.46 34.25
CA GLU A 347 -9.01 22.06 35.54
C GLU A 347 -10.11 21.99 36.60
N ALA A 348 -11.38 22.11 36.20
CA ALA A 348 -12.54 22.03 37.09
C ALA A 348 -12.94 20.59 37.46
N ALA A 349 -12.40 19.58 36.79
CA ALA A 349 -12.75 18.18 37.02
C ALA A 349 -12.14 17.67 38.35
N PRO A 350 -12.95 17.14 39.30
CA PRO A 350 -12.44 16.52 40.53
C PRO A 350 -11.47 15.37 40.21
N SER A 351 -10.41 15.24 41.01
CA SER A 351 -9.33 14.24 40.88
C SER A 351 -9.81 12.78 40.84
N GLU A 352 -11.05 12.50 41.27
CA GLU A 352 -11.67 11.18 41.33
C GLU A 352 -12.55 10.83 40.12
N ARG A 353 -12.84 11.76 39.19
CA ARG A 353 -13.72 11.47 38.03
C ARG A 353 -12.99 10.70 36.93
N ARG A 354 -13.63 9.61 36.43
CA ARG A 354 -13.15 8.79 35.29
C ARG A 354 -13.12 9.52 33.93
N SER A 355 -13.79 10.66 33.78
CA SER A 355 -13.88 11.41 32.52
C SER A 355 -13.49 12.88 32.72
N LEU A 356 -12.34 13.26 32.15
CA LEU A 356 -11.76 14.61 32.23
C LEU A 356 -12.60 15.72 31.56
N PHE A 357 -13.68 15.37 30.85
CA PHE A 357 -14.42 16.31 29.98
C PHE A 357 -15.95 16.17 30.08
N ALA A 358 -16.47 15.67 31.21
CA ALA A 358 -17.91 15.39 31.37
C ALA A 358 -18.79 16.66 31.31
N ASP A 359 -18.24 17.82 31.67
CA ASP A 359 -18.97 19.10 31.79
C ASP A 359 -18.77 20.02 30.57
N LEU A 360 -18.32 19.49 29.43
CA LEU A 360 -18.20 20.29 28.21
C LEU A 360 -19.58 20.44 27.53
N GLU A 361 -20.14 21.65 27.58
CA GLU A 361 -21.35 21.98 26.82
C GLU A 361 -21.18 21.70 25.32
N GLU A 362 -22.26 21.25 24.68
CA GLU A 362 -22.27 21.04 23.25
C GLU A 362 -21.95 22.36 22.49
N PRO A 363 -21.36 22.29 21.29
CA PRO A 363 -21.08 23.48 20.49
C PRO A 363 -22.33 24.33 20.19
N TRP A 364 -23.48 23.68 20.03
CA TRP A 364 -24.81 24.29 19.88
C TRP A 364 -25.89 23.27 20.31
N PRO A 365 -27.16 23.70 20.54
CA PRO A 365 -28.25 22.77 20.87
C PRO A 365 -28.42 21.68 19.81
N ASP A 366 -28.71 20.45 20.24
CA ASP A 366 -28.92 19.27 19.38
C ASP A 366 -27.73 18.88 18.49
N PHE A 367 -26.51 19.35 18.81
CA PHE A 367 -25.30 19.09 18.03
C PHE A 367 -25.10 17.60 17.73
N GLY A 368 -25.23 16.74 18.75
CA GLY A 368 -25.04 15.31 18.60
C GLY A 368 -26.01 14.68 17.59
N THR A 369 -27.28 15.07 17.65
CA THR A 369 -28.36 14.57 16.79
C THR A 369 -28.17 15.05 15.35
N GLU A 370 -27.94 16.34 15.15
CA GLU A 370 -27.72 16.90 13.81
C GLU A 370 -26.51 16.28 13.14
N VAL A 371 -25.39 16.12 13.86
CA VAL A 371 -24.19 15.49 13.31
C VAL A 371 -24.45 14.04 12.93
N ALA A 372 -25.21 13.29 13.73
CA ALA A 372 -25.59 11.91 13.41
C ALA A 372 -26.38 11.83 12.10
N GLU A 373 -27.39 12.69 11.93
CA GLU A 373 -28.21 12.76 10.72
C GLU A 373 -27.38 13.14 9.49
N ARG A 374 -26.53 14.16 9.61
CA ARG A 374 -25.66 14.61 8.52
C ARG A 374 -24.67 13.53 8.13
N VAL A 375 -24.05 12.85 9.10
CA VAL A 375 -23.13 11.74 8.86
C VAL A 375 -23.84 10.57 8.18
N ALA A 376 -25.07 10.25 8.60
CA ALA A 376 -25.88 9.21 7.96
C ALA A 376 -26.14 9.50 6.47
N ALA A 377 -26.34 10.77 6.12
CA ALA A 377 -26.60 11.23 4.75
C ALA A 377 -25.33 11.37 3.86
N ILE A 378 -24.11 11.20 4.40
CA ILE A 378 -22.87 11.36 3.62
C ILE A 378 -22.78 10.31 2.51
N VAL A 379 -22.68 10.80 1.27
CA VAL A 379 -22.33 9.99 0.11
C VAL A 379 -20.83 10.06 -0.14
N VAL A 380 -20.12 8.94 0.09
CA VAL A 380 -18.67 8.88 -0.04
C VAL A 380 -18.25 8.81 -1.52
N SER A 381 -17.47 9.80 -1.96
CA SER A 381 -16.89 9.83 -3.31
C SER A 381 -15.69 8.89 -3.43
N HIS A 382 -15.66 8.07 -4.49
CA HIS A 382 -14.54 7.17 -4.81
C HIS A 382 -13.82 7.62 -6.08
N ALA A 383 -12.48 7.57 -6.07
CA ALA A 383 -11.70 7.89 -7.27
C ALA A 383 -11.72 6.71 -8.26
N VAL A 384 -12.29 6.94 -9.45
CA VAL A 384 -12.37 5.93 -10.51
C VAL A 384 -11.02 5.73 -11.20
N ARG A 385 -10.66 4.48 -11.48
CA ARG A 385 -9.45 4.13 -12.25
C ARG A 385 -9.80 3.80 -13.70
N ARG A 386 -9.60 4.76 -14.61
CA ARG A 386 -9.84 4.60 -16.07
C ARG A 386 -8.57 4.59 -16.92
N LYS A 387 -7.40 4.65 -16.28
CA LYS A 387 -6.13 4.73 -17.00
C LYS A 387 -5.78 3.34 -17.56
N VAL A 388 -5.49 3.29 -18.86
CA VAL A 388 -4.94 2.10 -19.53
C VAL A 388 -3.47 1.95 -19.18
N SER A 389 -3.19 1.60 -17.93
CA SER A 389 -1.84 1.39 -17.42
C SER A 389 -1.85 0.39 -16.27
N GLY A 390 -0.93 -0.58 -16.32
CA GLY A 390 -0.78 -1.60 -15.29
C GLY A 390 -0.30 -2.92 -15.90
N PRO A 391 -0.23 -3.99 -15.08
CA PRO A 391 0.13 -5.31 -15.58
C PRO A 391 -0.85 -5.78 -16.66
N LEU A 392 -0.34 -5.96 -17.90
CA LEU A 392 -1.15 -6.38 -19.05
C LEU A 392 -1.50 -7.87 -18.96
N HIS A 393 -0.56 -8.69 -18.52
CA HIS A 393 -0.69 -10.14 -18.38
C HIS A 393 0.07 -10.64 -17.17
N LYS A 394 -0.23 -11.86 -16.72
CA LYS A 394 0.58 -12.56 -15.72
C LYS A 394 1.97 -12.87 -16.30
N GLU A 395 2.98 -12.93 -15.44
CA GLU A 395 4.37 -13.21 -15.84
C GLU A 395 4.58 -14.65 -16.32
N THR A 396 3.71 -15.58 -15.90
CA THR A 396 3.78 -16.98 -16.29
C THR A 396 3.56 -17.16 -17.79
N LEU A 397 4.55 -17.75 -18.45
CA LEU A 397 4.49 -18.14 -19.85
C LEU A 397 3.93 -19.56 -19.99
N TYR A 398 2.95 -19.71 -20.87
CA TYR A 398 2.30 -20.98 -21.18
C TYR A 398 2.87 -21.54 -22.49
N SER A 399 2.78 -22.86 -22.66
CA SER A 399 3.07 -23.49 -23.95
C SER A 399 2.07 -23.03 -25.02
N ARG A 400 2.43 -23.26 -26.28
CA ARG A 400 1.46 -23.25 -27.38
C ARG A 400 0.30 -24.22 -27.12
N PRO A 401 -0.86 -24.03 -27.77
CA PRO A 401 -1.92 -25.02 -27.78
C PRO A 401 -1.42 -26.41 -28.14
N ILE A 402 -1.83 -27.41 -27.36
CA ILE A 402 -1.55 -28.81 -27.62
C ILE A 402 -2.89 -29.52 -27.75
N GLN A 403 -3.17 -30.06 -28.93
CA GLN A 403 -4.34 -30.88 -29.15
C GLN A 403 -4.09 -32.28 -28.58
N ARG A 404 -5.03 -32.75 -27.76
CA ARG A 404 -5.04 -34.09 -27.16
C ARG A 404 -6.31 -34.80 -27.60
N ARG A 405 -6.16 -35.93 -28.28
CA ARG A 405 -7.30 -36.81 -28.57
C ARG A 405 -7.67 -37.58 -27.31
N LEU A 406 -8.94 -37.49 -26.93
CA LEU A 406 -9.54 -38.25 -25.84
C LEU A 406 -10.17 -39.54 -26.39
N LYS A 407 -10.49 -40.47 -25.49
CA LYS A 407 -11.30 -41.65 -25.82
C LYS A 407 -12.65 -41.18 -26.38
N GLY A 408 -13.07 -41.76 -27.52
CA GLY A 408 -14.28 -41.37 -28.23
C GLY A 408 -14.12 -40.23 -29.25
N GLY A 409 -12.90 -39.94 -29.71
CA GLY A 409 -12.66 -39.02 -30.83
C GLY A 409 -12.71 -37.51 -30.50
N LYS A 410 -13.12 -37.13 -29.29
CA LYS A 410 -13.11 -35.73 -28.83
C LYS A 410 -11.68 -35.19 -28.77
N VAL A 411 -11.46 -34.00 -29.32
CA VAL A 411 -10.18 -33.28 -29.22
C VAL A 411 -10.29 -32.25 -28.11
N GLU A 412 -9.40 -32.35 -27.12
CA GLU A 412 -9.24 -31.35 -26.06
C GLU A 412 -8.00 -30.51 -26.35
N GLU A 413 -8.13 -29.19 -26.17
CA GLU A 413 -7.01 -28.28 -26.25
C GLU A 413 -6.43 -28.01 -24.86
N VAL A 414 -5.18 -28.39 -24.65
CA VAL A 414 -4.49 -28.30 -23.35
C VAL A 414 -3.34 -27.30 -23.42
N ARG A 415 -3.02 -26.67 -22.28
CA ARG A 415 -1.84 -25.81 -22.11
C ARG A 415 -0.90 -26.41 -21.08
N ARG A 416 0.39 -26.10 -21.17
CA ARG A 416 1.39 -26.55 -20.20
C ARG A 416 2.14 -25.39 -19.57
N VAL A 417 2.43 -25.51 -18.29
CA VAL A 417 3.38 -24.64 -17.56
C VAL A 417 4.46 -25.49 -16.91
N ARG A 418 5.64 -24.90 -16.74
CA ARG A 418 6.75 -25.56 -16.04
C ARG A 418 6.72 -25.16 -14.57
N ARG A 419 6.66 -26.14 -13.66
CA ARG A 419 6.67 -25.91 -12.22
C ARG A 419 7.82 -26.65 -11.55
N GLU A 420 8.34 -26.05 -10.48
CA GLU A 420 9.30 -26.72 -9.60
C GLU A 420 8.56 -27.72 -8.72
N LEU A 421 9.15 -28.89 -8.50
CA LEU A 421 8.52 -29.92 -7.66
C LEU A 421 8.26 -29.43 -6.23
N SER A 422 9.15 -28.59 -5.70
CA SER A 422 9.03 -27.92 -4.39
C SER A 422 7.85 -26.94 -4.28
N THR A 423 7.16 -26.66 -5.38
CA THR A 423 5.97 -25.79 -5.43
C THR A 423 4.73 -26.50 -5.96
N LEU A 424 4.84 -27.80 -6.23
CA LEU A 424 3.79 -28.60 -6.84
C LEU A 424 2.76 -29.01 -5.78
N LYS A 425 1.48 -28.77 -6.05
CA LYS A 425 0.41 -29.23 -5.17
C LYS A 425 0.14 -30.72 -5.37
N ALA A 426 -0.32 -31.41 -4.34
CA ALA A 426 -0.71 -32.83 -4.44
C ALA A 426 -1.69 -33.10 -5.60
N SER A 427 -2.70 -32.25 -5.78
CA SER A 427 -3.68 -32.34 -6.87
C SER A 427 -3.10 -32.09 -8.27
N GLU A 428 -1.89 -31.53 -8.37
CA GLU A 428 -1.21 -31.26 -9.65
C GLU A 428 -0.33 -32.42 -10.12
N VAL A 429 -0.02 -33.39 -9.26
CA VAL A 429 0.84 -34.55 -9.61
C VAL A 429 0.21 -35.37 -10.74
N GLU A 430 -1.09 -35.60 -10.70
CA GLU A 430 -1.83 -36.31 -11.76
C GLU A 430 -1.75 -35.59 -13.11
N ARG A 431 -1.60 -34.26 -13.07
CA ARG A 431 -1.57 -33.37 -14.24
C ARG A 431 -0.18 -33.24 -14.85
N ILE A 432 0.84 -33.96 -14.33
CA ILE A 432 2.15 -34.01 -14.96
C ILE A 432 1.99 -34.61 -16.37
N ALA A 433 2.46 -33.87 -17.36
CA ALA A 433 2.19 -34.12 -18.76
C ALA A 433 2.92 -35.35 -19.32
N ASP A 434 4.12 -35.64 -18.79
CA ASP A 434 4.93 -36.77 -19.21
C ASP A 434 4.60 -37.99 -18.32
N PRO A 435 4.10 -39.10 -18.90
CA PRO A 435 3.69 -40.27 -18.12
C PRO A 435 4.82 -40.93 -17.32
N VAL A 436 6.05 -40.94 -17.85
CA VAL A 436 7.21 -41.56 -17.19
C VAL A 436 7.63 -40.70 -16.01
N VAL A 437 7.75 -39.39 -16.22
CA VAL A 437 8.06 -38.42 -15.15
C VAL A 437 6.98 -38.47 -14.07
N ARG A 438 5.70 -38.52 -14.46
CA ARG A 438 4.58 -38.61 -13.53
C ARG A 438 4.68 -39.87 -12.66
N ARG A 439 4.95 -41.03 -13.28
CA ARG A 439 5.12 -42.29 -12.57
C ARG A 439 6.28 -42.22 -11.57
N ARG A 440 7.45 -41.76 -12.00
CA ARG A 440 8.64 -41.60 -11.12
C ARG A 440 8.38 -40.65 -9.96
N VAL A 441 7.66 -39.56 -10.18
CA VAL A 441 7.26 -38.62 -9.12
C VAL A 441 6.34 -39.29 -8.12
N LYS A 442 5.35 -40.08 -8.58
CA LYS A 442 4.44 -40.82 -7.68
C LYS A 442 5.14 -41.91 -6.89
N GLU A 443 6.01 -42.69 -7.53
CA GLU A 443 6.83 -43.73 -6.88
C GLU A 443 7.66 -43.10 -5.77
N ARG A 444 8.38 -42.01 -6.07
CA ARG A 444 9.18 -41.31 -5.07
C ARG A 444 8.34 -40.74 -3.93
N LEU A 445 7.13 -40.25 -4.20
CA LEU A 445 6.22 -39.82 -3.13
C LEU A 445 5.80 -40.99 -2.23
N ARG A 446 5.55 -42.18 -2.79
CA ARG A 446 5.21 -43.38 -2.02
C ARG A 446 6.39 -43.85 -1.16
N GLU A 447 7.60 -43.88 -1.72
CA GLU A 447 8.84 -44.22 -0.99
C GLU A 447 9.07 -43.30 0.22
N LEU A 448 8.67 -42.03 0.11
CA LEU A 448 8.80 -41.03 1.18
C LEU A 448 7.62 -41.04 2.17
N GLY A 449 6.76 -42.05 2.14
CA GLY A 449 5.62 -42.20 3.06
C GLY A 449 4.35 -41.44 2.66
N GLY A 450 4.29 -40.89 1.45
CA GLY A 450 3.19 -40.07 0.97
C GLY A 450 3.16 -38.66 1.59
N GLY A 451 2.33 -37.77 1.02
CA GLY A 451 2.13 -36.41 1.55
C GLY A 451 2.29 -35.30 0.51
N ASP A 452 2.47 -34.07 1.01
CA ASP A 452 2.53 -32.87 0.18
C ASP A 452 3.85 -32.81 -0.63
N PRO A 453 3.79 -32.86 -1.97
CA PRO A 453 4.98 -32.82 -2.83
C PRO A 453 5.82 -31.56 -2.61
N ALA A 454 5.20 -30.42 -2.35
CA ALA A 454 5.91 -29.17 -2.12
C ALA A 454 6.79 -29.24 -0.86
N ARG A 455 6.30 -29.92 0.19
CA ARG A 455 7.06 -30.16 1.43
C ARG A 455 8.19 -31.16 1.20
N LEU A 456 7.90 -32.29 0.56
CA LEU A 456 8.85 -33.40 0.42
C LEU A 456 9.99 -33.07 -0.54
N PHE A 457 9.66 -32.52 -1.72
CA PHE A 457 10.63 -32.16 -2.76
C PHE A 457 11.28 -30.78 -2.55
N GLY A 458 11.04 -30.15 -1.40
CA GLY A 458 11.81 -28.99 -0.96
C GLY A 458 13.25 -29.35 -0.59
N ASP A 459 13.50 -30.60 -0.18
CA ASP A 459 14.84 -31.16 -0.01
C ASP A 459 15.31 -31.79 -1.32
N SER A 460 16.49 -31.38 -1.79
CA SER A 460 17.14 -31.95 -2.98
C SER A 460 17.38 -33.46 -2.90
N LYS A 461 17.57 -34.03 -1.69
CA LYS A 461 17.78 -35.47 -1.48
C LYS A 461 16.52 -36.29 -1.78
N ASN A 462 15.36 -35.65 -1.73
CA ASN A 462 14.07 -36.30 -1.93
C ASN A 462 13.62 -36.27 -3.39
N LEU A 463 14.36 -35.61 -4.29
CA LEU A 463 13.96 -35.48 -5.68
C LEU A 463 13.87 -36.85 -6.38
N PRO A 464 12.88 -37.04 -7.28
CA PRO A 464 12.84 -38.20 -8.17
C PRO A 464 13.90 -38.08 -9.27
N TRP A 465 14.26 -39.21 -9.87
CA TRP A 465 15.33 -39.30 -10.87
C TRP A 465 14.82 -39.92 -12.17
N LEU A 466 15.40 -39.50 -13.29
CA LEU A 466 15.38 -40.25 -14.54
C LEU A 466 16.69 -41.00 -14.69
N GLU A 467 16.63 -42.20 -15.25
CA GLU A 467 17.81 -43.00 -15.55
C GLU A 467 18.07 -42.90 -17.05
N ALA A 468 19.28 -42.45 -17.41
CA ALA A 468 19.74 -42.40 -18.79
C ALA A 468 20.19 -43.80 -19.24
N ARG A 469 20.31 -44.01 -20.56
CA ARG A 469 20.73 -45.30 -21.14
C ARG A 469 22.13 -45.74 -20.70
N ASP A 470 22.96 -44.80 -20.25
CA ASP A 470 24.31 -45.01 -19.74
C ASP A 470 24.36 -45.16 -18.21
N GLY A 471 23.21 -45.36 -17.55
CA GLY A 471 23.10 -45.53 -16.10
C GLY A 471 23.13 -44.24 -15.29
N ARG A 472 23.34 -43.06 -15.91
CA ARG A 472 23.36 -41.79 -15.18
C ARG A 472 21.98 -41.45 -14.60
N ARG A 473 21.96 -41.05 -13.33
CA ARG A 473 20.76 -40.56 -12.64
C ARG A 473 20.62 -39.05 -12.75
N ILE A 474 19.56 -38.59 -13.41
CA ILE A 474 19.27 -37.18 -13.66
C ILE A 474 18.13 -36.74 -12.74
N PRO A 475 18.36 -35.82 -11.78
CA PRO A 475 17.30 -35.34 -10.89
C PRO A 475 16.23 -34.55 -11.62
N ILE A 476 14.97 -34.90 -11.37
CA ILE A 476 13.81 -34.18 -11.87
C ILE A 476 13.53 -33.03 -10.91
N ARG A 477 13.95 -31.82 -11.27
CA ARG A 477 13.70 -30.61 -10.45
C ARG A 477 12.39 -29.91 -10.82
N LYS A 478 12.02 -29.99 -12.10
CA LYS A 478 10.88 -29.27 -12.67
C LYS A 478 10.10 -30.17 -13.62
N VAL A 479 8.78 -30.07 -13.56
CA VAL A 479 7.86 -30.85 -14.39
C VAL A 479 6.98 -29.92 -15.22
N ARG A 480 6.56 -30.41 -16.39
CA ARG A 480 5.50 -29.74 -17.17
C ARG A 480 4.17 -30.30 -16.72
N ILE A 481 3.26 -29.40 -16.32
CA ILE A 481 1.90 -29.77 -15.92
C ILE A 481 0.89 -29.24 -16.93
N ASP A 482 -0.15 -30.02 -17.19
CA ASP A 482 -1.30 -29.61 -17.98
C ASP A 482 -2.21 -28.68 -17.16
N VAL A 483 -2.52 -27.51 -17.70
CA VAL A 483 -3.33 -26.47 -17.08
C VAL A 483 -4.56 -26.13 -17.93
N GLY A 484 -5.65 -25.78 -17.25
CA GLY A 484 -6.93 -25.43 -17.88
C GLY A 484 -7.10 -23.92 -18.14
N ASP A 485 -6.08 -23.11 -17.82
CA ASP A 485 -6.08 -21.70 -18.17
C ASP A 485 -6.16 -21.51 -19.69
N LYS A 486 -6.82 -20.43 -20.12
CA LYS A 486 -6.96 -20.05 -21.53
C LYS A 486 -6.08 -18.83 -21.84
N PRO A 487 -4.76 -19.01 -22.04
CA PRO A 487 -3.85 -17.92 -22.36
C PRO A 487 -4.09 -17.42 -23.78
N VAL A 488 -3.86 -16.13 -23.98
CA VAL A 488 -3.88 -15.47 -25.29
C VAL A 488 -2.48 -15.42 -25.89
N GLU A 489 -2.40 -15.50 -27.21
CA GLU A 489 -1.14 -15.28 -27.92
C GLU A 489 -0.76 -13.79 -27.88
N ILE A 490 0.51 -13.51 -27.62
CA ILE A 490 1.13 -12.19 -27.71
C ILE A 490 2.37 -12.26 -28.61
N ALA A 491 2.70 -11.11 -29.21
CA ALA A 491 3.78 -10.94 -30.19
C ALA A 491 3.63 -11.83 -31.44
N ARG A 492 4.51 -11.64 -32.43
CA ARG A 492 4.49 -12.36 -33.72
C ARG A 492 5.78 -13.15 -33.93
N HIS A 493 5.76 -14.09 -34.87
CA HIS A 493 6.91 -14.90 -35.32
C HIS A 493 7.70 -15.58 -34.17
N ARG A 494 9.03 -15.44 -34.15
CA ARG A 494 9.93 -16.07 -33.16
C ARG A 494 9.68 -15.59 -31.72
N ARG A 495 8.96 -14.48 -31.54
CA ARG A 495 8.62 -13.91 -30.22
C ARG A 495 7.24 -14.33 -29.71
N ARG A 496 6.50 -15.19 -30.41
CA ARG A 496 5.19 -15.69 -29.94
C ARG A 496 5.28 -16.22 -28.52
N ARG A 497 4.41 -15.75 -27.64
CA ARG A 497 4.25 -16.23 -26.27
C ARG A 497 2.77 -16.38 -25.96
N HIS A 498 2.44 -17.26 -25.02
CA HIS A 498 1.07 -17.45 -24.56
C HIS A 498 1.00 -17.03 -23.10
N VAL A 499 0.13 -16.09 -22.78
CA VAL A 499 0.01 -15.50 -21.45
C VAL A 499 -1.45 -15.38 -21.04
N VAL A 500 -1.73 -15.52 -19.75
CA VAL A 500 -3.06 -15.20 -19.21
C VAL A 500 -3.14 -13.69 -19.00
N PRO A 501 -4.18 -13.01 -19.51
CA PRO A 501 -4.39 -11.59 -19.24
C PRO A 501 -4.36 -11.27 -17.74
N GLY A 502 -3.91 -10.05 -17.43
CA GLY A 502 -3.61 -9.62 -16.07
C GLY A 502 -4.87 -9.10 -15.41
N ASN A 503 -4.89 -7.79 -15.16
CA ASN A 503 -6.06 -7.14 -14.57
C ASN A 503 -7.15 -6.91 -15.62
N ASN A 504 -8.40 -6.86 -15.16
CA ASN A 504 -9.52 -6.37 -15.96
C ASN A 504 -9.51 -4.83 -15.93
N HIS A 505 -9.75 -4.18 -17.07
CA HIS A 505 -9.83 -2.72 -17.15
C HIS A 505 -11.23 -2.24 -16.81
N HIS A 506 -12.24 -2.76 -17.51
CA HIS A 506 -13.64 -2.40 -17.34
C HIS A 506 -14.55 -3.52 -17.86
N MET A 507 -15.83 -3.42 -17.53
CA MET A 507 -16.90 -4.25 -18.06
C MET A 507 -17.82 -3.36 -18.89
N GLU A 508 -18.08 -3.72 -20.14
CA GLU A 508 -19.03 -3.05 -21.01
C GLU A 508 -20.40 -3.71 -20.84
N VAL A 509 -21.45 -2.92 -20.63
CA VAL A 509 -22.83 -3.39 -20.43
C VAL A 509 -23.71 -2.76 -21.50
N TRP A 510 -24.47 -3.60 -22.19
CA TRP A 510 -25.38 -3.18 -23.26
C TRP A 510 -26.68 -3.97 -23.23
N GLU A 511 -27.67 -3.45 -23.90
CA GLU A 511 -28.96 -4.08 -24.14
C GLU A 511 -29.00 -4.61 -25.58
N GLU A 512 -29.55 -5.80 -25.75
CA GLU A 512 -29.78 -6.43 -27.04
C GLU A 512 -31.29 -6.74 -27.19
N THR A 513 -31.88 -6.34 -28.31
CA THR A 513 -33.29 -6.62 -28.60
C THR A 513 -33.40 -7.88 -29.46
N ARG A 514 -34.09 -8.91 -28.96
CA ARG A 514 -34.39 -10.13 -29.72
C ARG A 514 -35.87 -10.48 -29.58
N GLY A 515 -36.60 -10.56 -30.70
CA GLY A 515 -38.01 -10.94 -30.73
C GLY A 515 -38.90 -10.05 -29.84
N GLY A 516 -38.66 -8.73 -29.85
CA GLY A 516 -39.41 -7.75 -29.05
C GLY A 516 -39.05 -7.69 -27.55
N LYS A 517 -38.14 -8.54 -27.07
CA LYS A 517 -37.65 -8.52 -25.68
C LYS A 517 -36.24 -7.96 -25.60
N THR A 518 -36.02 -7.07 -24.64
CA THR A 518 -34.70 -6.50 -24.33
C THR A 518 -33.98 -7.32 -23.28
N VAL A 519 -32.75 -7.77 -23.57
CA VAL A 519 -31.91 -8.53 -22.63
C VAL A 519 -30.59 -7.82 -22.45
N TRP A 520 -30.19 -7.61 -21.19
CA TRP A 520 -28.90 -7.02 -20.88
C TRP A 520 -27.77 -8.05 -21.01
N ARG A 521 -26.65 -7.61 -21.57
CA ARG A 521 -25.41 -8.36 -21.76
C ARG A 521 -24.25 -7.58 -21.18
N TRP A 522 -23.20 -8.31 -20.79
CA TRP A 522 -21.94 -7.69 -20.38
C TRP A 522 -20.75 -8.40 -21.01
N GLU A 523 -19.63 -7.71 -21.08
CA GLU A 523 -18.36 -8.26 -21.51
C GLU A 523 -17.22 -7.57 -20.76
N VAL A 524 -16.23 -8.33 -20.33
CA VAL A 524 -15.08 -7.77 -19.63
C VAL A 524 -13.95 -7.50 -20.61
N VAL A 525 -13.46 -6.27 -20.61
CA VAL A 525 -12.28 -5.85 -21.34
C VAL A 525 -11.07 -5.93 -20.41
N THR A 526 -10.09 -6.76 -20.78
CA THR A 526 -8.85 -6.90 -20.02
C THR A 526 -7.93 -5.68 -20.21
N MET A 527 -6.98 -5.46 -19.30
CA MET A 527 -5.98 -4.39 -19.45
C MET A 527 -5.15 -4.55 -20.73
N LEU A 528 -4.84 -5.81 -21.11
CA LEU A 528 -4.15 -6.13 -22.36
C LEU A 528 -5.00 -5.73 -23.58
N GLU A 529 -6.30 -6.02 -23.54
CA GLU A 529 -7.21 -5.67 -24.63
C GLU A 529 -7.39 -4.15 -24.75
N ALA A 530 -7.64 -3.47 -23.63
CA ALA A 530 -7.71 -2.01 -23.61
C ALA A 530 -6.44 -1.36 -24.19
N TYR A 531 -5.26 -1.89 -23.86
CA TYR A 531 -3.99 -1.41 -24.40
C TYR A 531 -3.84 -1.68 -25.91
N ARG A 532 -4.31 -2.84 -26.40
CA ARG A 532 -4.31 -3.15 -27.84
C ARG A 532 -5.18 -2.17 -28.62
N ARG A 533 -6.39 -1.88 -28.12
CA ARG A 533 -7.30 -0.90 -28.73
C ARG A 533 -6.65 0.48 -28.84
N VAL A 534 -6.07 1.00 -27.74
CA VAL A 534 -5.33 2.29 -27.76
C VAL A 534 -4.23 2.28 -28.81
N ARG A 535 -3.43 1.21 -28.88
CA ARG A 535 -2.33 1.10 -29.84
C ARG A 535 -2.83 1.03 -31.29
N ALA A 536 -4.01 0.47 -31.52
CA ALA A 536 -4.64 0.36 -32.84
C ALA A 536 -5.41 1.64 -33.24
N GLY A 537 -5.53 2.64 -32.35
CA GLY A 537 -6.37 3.82 -32.58
C GLY A 537 -7.87 3.53 -32.41
N GLU A 538 -8.23 2.40 -31.82
CA GLU A 538 -9.61 1.99 -31.56
C GLU A 538 -10.12 2.56 -30.21
N PRO A 539 -11.44 2.80 -30.08
CA PRO A 539 -12.02 3.26 -28.83
C PRO A 539 -11.82 2.22 -27.72
N VAL A 540 -11.35 2.66 -26.55
CA VAL A 540 -11.14 1.77 -25.39
C VAL A 540 -12.43 1.09 -24.94
N VAL A 541 -13.52 1.86 -24.91
CA VAL A 541 -14.88 1.39 -24.62
C VAL A 541 -15.63 1.26 -25.94
N ARG A 542 -16.06 0.06 -26.28
CA ARG A 542 -16.84 -0.18 -27.50
C ARG A 542 -18.32 0.12 -27.26
N ARG A 543 -18.75 1.32 -27.65
CA ARG A 543 -20.16 1.76 -27.55
C ARG A 543 -21.02 1.24 -28.71
N ASP A 544 -20.47 1.16 -29.91
CA ASP A 544 -21.21 0.63 -31.06
C ASP A 544 -20.96 -0.88 -31.22
N ARG A 545 -22.05 -1.65 -31.13
CA ARG A 545 -22.06 -3.12 -31.29
C ARG A 545 -22.95 -3.57 -32.45
N GLY A 546 -23.39 -2.65 -33.29
CA GLY A 546 -24.21 -2.91 -34.47
C GLY A 546 -25.73 -2.87 -34.22
N PRO A 547 -26.52 -3.14 -35.27
CA PRO A 547 -27.99 -3.01 -35.23
C PRO A 547 -28.64 -3.85 -34.13
N GLY A 548 -29.70 -3.32 -33.51
CA GLY A 548 -30.46 -4.01 -32.46
C GLY A 548 -29.79 -4.03 -31.08
N THR A 549 -28.68 -3.29 -30.91
CA THR A 549 -28.00 -3.13 -29.62
C THR A 549 -28.03 -1.68 -29.14
N ARG A 550 -28.09 -1.48 -27.82
CA ARG A 550 -27.99 -0.18 -27.17
C ARG A 550 -26.97 -0.24 -26.05
N PHE A 551 -25.87 0.49 -26.16
CA PHE A 551 -24.91 0.61 -25.06
C PHE A 551 -25.55 1.31 -23.87
N LEU A 552 -25.30 0.78 -22.67
CA LEU A 552 -25.87 1.33 -21.43
C LEU A 552 -24.80 2.09 -20.65
N PHE A 553 -23.71 1.40 -20.30
CA PHE A 553 -22.58 1.96 -19.59
C PHE A 553 -21.40 1.00 -19.51
N SER A 554 -20.26 1.54 -19.10
CA SER A 554 -19.04 0.81 -18.73
C SER A 554 -18.81 0.86 -17.22
N LEU A 555 -18.33 -0.23 -16.62
CA LEU A 555 -18.01 -0.33 -15.20
C LEU A 555 -16.55 -0.70 -14.98
N GLY A 556 -15.79 0.23 -14.42
CA GLY A 556 -14.46 -0.01 -13.87
C GLY A 556 -14.47 -0.04 -12.34
N GLN A 557 -13.32 -0.39 -11.75
CA GLN A 557 -13.15 -0.31 -10.30
C GLN A 557 -13.28 1.15 -9.83
N GLY A 558 -14.13 1.37 -8.82
CA GLY A 558 -14.44 2.68 -8.25
C GLY A 558 -15.61 3.40 -8.93
N ASP A 559 -16.13 2.93 -10.06
CA ASP A 559 -17.39 3.46 -10.60
C ASP A 559 -18.54 3.16 -9.63
N CYS A 560 -19.54 4.05 -9.60
CA CYS A 560 -20.69 3.92 -8.71
C CYS A 560 -21.93 3.48 -9.48
N LEU A 561 -22.74 2.66 -8.84
CA LEU A 561 -24.01 2.13 -9.33
C LEU A 561 -25.12 2.54 -8.39
N ARG A 562 -26.23 2.99 -8.96
CA ARG A 562 -27.52 3.07 -8.29
C ARG A 562 -28.32 1.82 -8.66
N LEU A 563 -28.75 1.08 -7.66
CA LEU A 563 -29.65 -0.07 -7.83
C LEU A 563 -30.99 0.28 -7.19
N THR A 564 -32.06 0.20 -7.97
CA THR A 564 -33.42 0.50 -7.52
C THR A 564 -34.26 -0.77 -7.53
N SER A 565 -34.69 -1.20 -6.35
CA SER A 565 -35.62 -2.32 -6.18
C SER A 565 -37.01 -1.79 -5.80
N PRO A 566 -38.11 -2.39 -6.30
CA PRO A 566 -39.46 -2.05 -5.84
C PRO A 566 -39.64 -2.15 -4.32
N GLU A 567 -38.97 -3.12 -3.68
CA GLU A 567 -39.14 -3.42 -2.24
C GLU A 567 -38.23 -2.60 -1.32
N ARG A 568 -37.04 -2.18 -1.79
CA ARG A 568 -35.98 -1.58 -0.95
C ARG A 568 -35.62 -0.15 -1.33
N GLY A 569 -36.29 0.42 -2.32
CA GLY A 569 -35.97 1.74 -2.85
C GLY A 569 -34.63 1.75 -3.60
N SER A 570 -33.97 2.91 -3.61
CA SER A 570 -32.74 3.16 -4.37
C SER A 570 -31.53 3.20 -3.47
N GLU A 571 -30.56 2.32 -3.71
CA GLU A 571 -29.30 2.23 -2.97
C GLU A 571 -28.09 2.50 -3.87
N LEU A 572 -27.03 3.06 -3.28
CA LEU A 572 -25.78 3.36 -3.96
C LEU A 572 -24.69 2.35 -3.59
N PHE A 573 -23.98 1.89 -4.61
CA PHE A 573 -22.88 0.94 -4.48
C PHE A 573 -21.66 1.39 -5.27
N VAL A 574 -20.47 1.02 -4.80
CA VAL A 574 -19.21 1.20 -5.52
C VAL A 574 -18.75 -0.15 -6.04
N VAL A 575 -18.31 -0.18 -7.30
CA VAL A 575 -17.72 -1.37 -7.91
C VAL A 575 -16.35 -1.64 -7.30
N LYS A 576 -16.23 -2.72 -6.55
CA LYS A 576 -14.97 -3.14 -5.89
C LYS A 576 -14.11 -3.99 -6.82
N ASN A 577 -14.73 -4.87 -7.62
CA ASN A 577 -14.04 -5.75 -8.56
C ASN A 577 -14.97 -6.22 -9.70
N ILE A 578 -14.38 -6.55 -10.84
CA ILE A 578 -15.11 -7.07 -12.01
C ILE A 578 -14.47 -8.36 -12.53
N SER A 579 -15.29 -9.28 -12.99
CA SER A 579 -14.87 -10.52 -13.62
C SER A 579 -15.89 -10.96 -14.68
N PRO A 580 -15.53 -11.86 -15.60
CA PRO A 580 -16.46 -12.31 -16.64
C PRO A 580 -17.78 -12.92 -16.12
N ARG A 581 -17.78 -13.41 -14.87
CA ARG A 581 -18.94 -14.09 -14.26
C ARG A 581 -19.72 -13.22 -13.29
N GLN A 582 -19.12 -12.17 -12.74
CA GLN A 582 -19.74 -11.38 -11.69
C GLN A 582 -19.08 -10.01 -11.49
N ILE A 583 -19.86 -9.10 -10.91
CA ILE A 583 -19.43 -7.80 -10.38
C ILE A 583 -19.47 -7.90 -8.86
N GLU A 584 -18.38 -7.54 -8.19
CA GLU A 584 -18.33 -7.37 -6.74
C GLU A 584 -18.55 -5.89 -6.41
N ILE A 585 -19.57 -5.63 -5.60
CA ILE A 585 -19.98 -4.28 -5.18
C ILE A 585 -19.91 -4.18 -3.65
N GLY A 586 -19.86 -2.96 -3.14
CA GLY A 586 -19.98 -2.68 -1.71
C GLY A 586 -20.63 -1.32 -1.48
N PHE A 587 -21.12 -1.09 -0.27
CA PHE A 587 -21.63 0.22 0.11
C PHE A 587 -20.54 1.29 -0.01
N LEU A 588 -20.91 2.52 -0.36
CA LEU A 588 -19.96 3.62 -0.56
C LEU A 588 -19.20 3.94 0.73
N PHE A 589 -19.85 3.82 1.88
CA PHE A 589 -19.27 4.08 3.19
C PHE A 589 -18.41 2.92 3.71
N ASP A 590 -18.51 1.71 3.19
CA ASP A 590 -17.77 0.56 3.71
C ASP A 590 -16.27 0.66 3.41
N ALA A 591 -15.48 0.80 4.49
CA ALA A 591 -14.02 0.91 4.49
C ALA A 591 -13.32 -0.38 4.92
N ARG A 592 -14.06 -1.46 5.21
CA ARG A 592 -13.47 -2.74 5.64
C ARG A 592 -12.51 -3.27 4.56
N PRO A 593 -11.34 -3.81 4.97
CA PRO A 593 -10.44 -4.46 4.02
C PRO A 593 -11.10 -5.65 3.33
N ALA A 594 -10.79 -5.86 2.04
CA ALA A 594 -11.34 -6.98 1.28
C ALA A 594 -11.02 -8.35 1.90
N THR A 595 -9.92 -8.47 2.65
CA THR A 595 -9.55 -9.68 3.41
C THR A 595 -10.56 -9.97 4.52
N VAL A 596 -10.97 -8.94 5.27
CA VAL A 596 -11.97 -9.04 6.35
C VAL A 596 -13.32 -9.46 5.76
N ILE A 597 -13.80 -8.75 4.74
CA ILE A 597 -15.09 -9.04 4.07
C ILE A 597 -15.12 -10.49 3.57
N ARG A 598 -14.02 -10.97 2.96
CA ARG A 598 -13.91 -12.37 2.50
C ARG A 598 -13.94 -13.37 3.65
N ARG A 599 -13.29 -13.08 4.76
CA ARG A 599 -13.22 -13.95 5.94
C ARG A 599 -14.61 -14.17 6.56
N ILE A 600 -15.40 -13.10 6.66
CA ILE A 600 -16.76 -13.16 7.22
C ILE A 600 -17.84 -13.48 6.18
N ARG A 601 -17.44 -13.71 4.91
CA ARG A 601 -18.32 -14.05 3.78
C ARG A 601 -19.39 -12.99 3.43
N ASP A 602 -19.13 -11.72 3.75
CA ASP A 602 -20.06 -10.60 3.58
C ASP A 602 -19.93 -9.90 2.20
N ARG A 603 -19.62 -10.65 1.14
CA ARG A 603 -19.43 -10.09 -0.20
C ARG A 603 -20.76 -9.91 -0.93
N ILE A 604 -21.02 -8.70 -1.41
CA ILE A 604 -22.15 -8.44 -2.30
C ILE A 604 -21.70 -8.64 -3.75
N THR A 605 -22.32 -9.60 -4.44
CA THR A 605 -21.99 -9.93 -5.83
C THR A 605 -23.23 -9.96 -6.72
N ILE A 606 -23.05 -9.50 -7.96
CA ILE A 606 -24.04 -9.58 -9.02
C ILE A 606 -23.48 -10.53 -10.07
N SER A 607 -24.10 -11.70 -10.19
CA SER A 607 -23.66 -12.80 -11.08
C SER A 607 -24.47 -12.91 -12.37
N SER A 608 -25.51 -12.09 -12.55
CA SER A 608 -26.31 -12.07 -13.77
C SER A 608 -26.71 -10.66 -14.19
N THR A 609 -26.72 -10.42 -15.49
CA THR A 609 -27.21 -9.16 -16.09
C THR A 609 -28.71 -8.98 -15.86
N GLY A 610 -29.48 -10.07 -15.79
CA GLY A 610 -30.90 -10.01 -15.43
C GLY A 610 -31.16 -9.39 -14.06
N ARG A 611 -30.24 -9.54 -13.09
CA ARG A 611 -30.34 -8.84 -11.80
C ARG A 611 -30.11 -7.33 -11.96
N LEU A 612 -29.14 -6.91 -12.77
CA LEU A 612 -28.94 -5.48 -13.08
C LEU A 612 -30.19 -4.86 -13.70
N GLN A 613 -30.78 -5.56 -14.67
CA GLN A 613 -31.97 -5.09 -15.37
C GLN A 613 -33.19 -5.02 -14.43
N ARG A 614 -33.44 -6.06 -13.61
CA ARG A 614 -34.53 -6.05 -12.61
C ARG A 614 -34.37 -4.95 -11.57
N CYS A 615 -33.15 -4.70 -11.12
CA CYS A 615 -32.83 -3.63 -10.17
C CYS A 615 -32.61 -2.27 -10.86
N ARG A 616 -33.05 -2.09 -12.12
CA ARG A 616 -32.94 -0.85 -12.91
C ARG A 616 -31.58 -0.15 -12.74
N ALA A 617 -30.50 -0.93 -12.85
CA ALA A 617 -29.17 -0.45 -12.51
C ALA A 617 -28.77 0.75 -13.36
N GLN A 618 -28.31 1.82 -12.72
CA GLN A 618 -27.82 3.04 -13.38
C GLN A 618 -26.40 3.32 -12.93
N LYS A 619 -25.52 3.65 -13.88
CA LYS A 619 -24.21 4.19 -13.54
C LYS A 619 -24.38 5.64 -13.08
N VAL A 620 -23.77 5.98 -11.95
CA VAL A 620 -23.76 7.33 -11.39
C VAL A 620 -22.33 7.76 -11.09
N GLN A 621 -22.11 9.07 -11.09
CA GLN A 621 -20.87 9.66 -10.65
C GLN A 621 -21.13 10.39 -9.33
N VAL A 622 -20.27 10.13 -8.35
CA VAL A 622 -20.24 10.90 -7.10
C VAL A 622 -19.12 11.93 -7.24
N ALA A 623 -19.50 13.20 -7.21
CA ALA A 623 -18.56 14.32 -7.26
C ALA A 623 -17.73 14.40 -5.96
N PRO A 624 -16.57 15.08 -5.95
CA PRO A 624 -15.72 15.15 -4.76
C PRO A 624 -16.38 15.72 -3.49
N ASN A 625 -17.47 16.47 -3.63
CA ASN A 625 -18.29 17.01 -2.54
C ASN A 625 -19.46 16.10 -2.12
N GLY A 626 -19.60 14.92 -2.72
CA GLY A 626 -20.66 13.95 -2.44
C GLY A 626 -21.88 14.04 -3.36
N ASP A 627 -21.97 15.04 -4.24
CA ASP A 627 -23.13 15.18 -5.12
C ASP A 627 -23.21 14.01 -6.11
N VAL A 628 -24.40 13.42 -6.23
CA VAL A 628 -24.66 12.28 -7.10
C VAL A 628 -25.28 12.77 -8.40
N VAL A 629 -24.56 12.57 -9.50
CA VAL A 629 -25.03 12.89 -10.85
C VAL A 629 -25.12 11.63 -11.70
N THR A 630 -26.03 11.61 -12.67
CA THR A 630 -26.12 10.52 -13.65
C THR A 630 -24.82 10.49 -14.47
N ALA A 631 -24.23 9.31 -14.63
CA ALA A 631 -23.08 9.17 -15.51
C ALA A 631 -23.56 9.07 -16.96
N HIS A 632 -23.15 10.03 -17.80
CA HIS A 632 -23.36 9.97 -19.24
C HIS A 632 -22.15 9.27 -19.87
N ASP A 633 -22.35 8.03 -20.31
CA ASP A 633 -21.28 7.08 -20.61
C ASP A 633 -21.17 6.69 -22.08
#